data_AF-A0A553IGV9-F1
#
_entry.id   AF-A0A553IGV9-F1
#
_cell.length_a   1.000
_cell.length_b   1.000
_cell.length_c   1.000
_cell.angle_alpha   90.00
_cell.angle_beta   90.00
_cell.angle_gamma   90.00
#
_symmetry.space_group_name_H-M   'P 1'
#
loop_
_entity.id
_entity.type
_entity.pdbx_description
1 polymer ?
#
loop_
_entity_poly.entity_id
_entity_poly.type
_entity_poly.pdbx_seq_one_letter_code
_entity_poly.pdbx_strand_id
1 'polypeptide(L)'
;MTKAVKSIITLAVVAILGIGLSIGTHFIFNPIKEERAKQETLSILDDYFTGVTDFEANKLEVIEGVEILRSVRVYKNEDPLGYLYEANITNDFGNMKVRLSVDVKDVIQSIEFLELNQTMYLPQTTKMLETYVLSKLSTDIFDGAAGATSISKNDLSHLMSMVGLHHDRTDKFEIQAPYKDFYGDDYVISNTEELSNSGATIKVETIEGLGVVYTITKSGIYQTDSTQEKSITLVLALNNDNKIIGVLLPAELYNHTKGGFMTSAMEFAQSFKDMSLLDVTDGNAGATGDVVAHNSRTLIEDMVLIVQGVHIS
;
A
#
# COMPACT_ATOMS: atom_id res chain seq x y z
N MET A 1 71.08 -24.92 5.64
CA MET A 1 69.95 -23.97 5.69
C MET A 1 70.12 -23.06 6.91
N THR A 2 70.28 -21.75 6.70
CA THR A 2 70.55 -20.79 7.79
C THR A 2 69.30 -20.55 8.63
N LYS A 3 69.48 -20.12 9.90
CA LYS A 3 68.40 -19.83 10.83
C LYS A 3 67.37 -18.83 10.24
N ALA A 4 67.84 -17.86 9.46
CA ALA A 4 67.02 -16.88 8.76
C ALA A 4 66.09 -17.52 7.69
N VAL A 5 66.59 -18.48 6.91
CA VAL A 5 65.79 -19.16 5.88
C VAL A 5 64.69 -20.02 6.53
N LYS A 6 64.96 -20.64 7.69
CA LYS A 6 63.94 -21.39 8.44
C LYS A 6 62.82 -20.46 8.94
N SER A 7 63.19 -19.31 9.50
CA SER A 7 62.21 -18.32 9.99
C SER A 7 61.32 -17.76 8.87
N ILE A 8 61.87 -17.50 7.68
CA ILE A 8 61.10 -17.03 6.52
C ILE A 8 60.10 -18.08 6.05
N ILE A 9 60.51 -19.35 5.96
CA ILE A 9 59.60 -20.44 5.57
C ILE A 9 58.50 -20.63 6.62
N THR A 10 58.84 -20.59 7.91
CA THR A 10 57.83 -20.68 8.98
C THR A 10 56.82 -19.54 8.89
N LEU A 11 57.27 -18.30 8.66
CA LEU A 11 56.38 -17.15 8.49
C LEU A 11 55.46 -17.32 7.28
N ALA A 12 56.01 -17.77 6.14
CA ALA A 12 55.22 -18.01 4.93
C ALA A 12 54.15 -19.09 5.13
N VAL A 13 54.50 -20.21 5.78
CA VAL A 13 53.55 -21.29 6.10
C VAL A 13 52.46 -20.80 7.05
N VAL A 14 52.83 -20.06 8.10
CA VAL A 14 51.84 -19.49 9.04
C VAL A 14 50.94 -18.47 8.35
N ALA A 15 51.47 -17.62 7.47
CA ALA A 15 50.67 -16.66 6.72
C ALA A 15 49.70 -17.35 5.76
N ILE A 16 50.16 -18.37 5.02
CA ILE A 16 49.31 -19.15 4.10
C ILE A 16 48.20 -19.88 4.87
N LEU A 17 48.54 -20.53 6.00
CA LEU A 17 47.55 -21.20 6.84
C LEU A 17 46.56 -20.22 7.45
N GLY A 18 47.02 -19.07 7.94
CA GLY A 18 46.16 -18.02 8.51
C GLY A 18 45.19 -17.46 7.48
N ILE A 19 45.67 -17.04 6.31
CA ILE A 19 44.84 -16.52 5.22
C ILE A 19 43.89 -17.61 4.71
N GLY A 20 44.39 -18.84 4.51
CA GLY A 20 43.59 -19.97 4.04
C GLY A 20 42.48 -20.35 5.01
N LEU A 21 42.74 -20.32 6.33
CA LEU A 21 41.73 -20.53 7.35
C LEU A 21 40.71 -19.39 7.35
N SER A 22 41.12 -18.12 7.28
CA SER A 22 40.19 -16.99 7.24
C SER A 22 39.27 -17.02 6.01
N ILE A 23 39.82 -17.25 4.83
CA ILE A 23 39.06 -17.37 3.58
C ILE A 23 38.16 -18.60 3.62
N GLY A 24 38.69 -19.77 4.01
CA GLY A 24 37.92 -21.01 4.12
C GLY A 24 36.77 -20.91 5.11
N THR A 25 37.00 -20.25 6.26
CA THR A 25 35.95 -19.94 7.24
C THR A 25 34.89 -19.03 6.62
N HIS A 26 35.27 -17.98 5.91
CA HIS A 26 34.30 -17.11 5.24
C HIS A 26 33.45 -17.86 4.19
N PHE A 27 34.06 -18.67 3.33
CA PHE A 27 33.34 -19.45 2.31
C PHE A 27 32.36 -20.48 2.89
N ILE A 28 32.69 -21.09 4.03
CA ILE A 28 31.83 -22.09 4.67
C ILE A 28 30.72 -21.43 5.49
N PHE A 29 31.06 -20.42 6.29
CA PHE A 29 30.13 -19.85 7.26
C PHE A 29 29.28 -18.71 6.72
N ASN A 30 29.73 -17.97 5.71
CA ASN A 30 28.96 -16.84 5.17
C ASN A 30 27.62 -17.29 4.53
N PRO A 31 27.57 -18.33 3.68
CA PRO A 31 26.31 -18.82 3.14
C PRO A 31 25.35 -19.34 4.22
N ILE A 32 25.89 -20.00 5.26
CA ILE A 32 25.09 -20.48 6.40
C ILE A 32 24.50 -19.31 7.19
N LYS A 33 25.27 -18.23 7.35
CA LYS A 33 24.81 -17.00 8.02
C LYS A 33 23.72 -16.31 7.22
N GLU A 34 23.89 -16.19 5.91
CA GLU A 34 22.90 -15.60 5.00
C GLU A 34 21.61 -16.42 4.98
N GLU A 35 21.70 -17.74 4.87
CA GLU A 35 20.53 -18.62 4.91
C GLU A 35 19.79 -18.52 6.25
N ARG A 36 20.51 -18.50 7.38
CA ARG A 36 19.89 -18.30 8.69
C ARG A 36 19.17 -16.95 8.80
N ALA A 37 19.79 -15.88 8.33
CA ALA A 37 19.18 -14.55 8.32
C ALA A 37 17.94 -14.49 7.41
N LYS A 38 17.96 -15.22 6.28
CA LYS A 38 16.81 -15.38 5.39
C LYS A 38 15.68 -16.12 6.11
N GLN A 39 15.96 -17.27 6.72
CA GLN A 39 14.97 -18.06 7.46
C GLN A 39 14.38 -17.30 8.65
N GLU A 40 15.20 -16.55 9.38
CA GLU A 40 14.74 -15.68 10.47
C GLU A 40 13.79 -14.60 9.94
N THR A 41 14.12 -13.97 8.81
CA THR A 41 13.26 -12.97 8.18
C THR A 41 11.95 -13.59 7.68
N LEU A 42 12.00 -14.76 7.03
CA LEU A 42 10.80 -15.49 6.60
C LEU A 42 9.91 -15.87 7.78
N SER A 43 10.50 -16.31 8.89
CA SER A 43 9.74 -16.63 10.11
C SER A 43 9.02 -15.41 10.67
N ILE A 44 9.63 -14.22 10.62
CA ILE A 44 8.96 -12.97 11.01
C ILE A 44 7.83 -12.66 10.04
N LEU A 45 8.04 -12.85 8.74
CA LEU A 45 7.06 -12.53 7.71
C LEU A 45 5.81 -13.43 7.77
N ASP A 46 5.95 -14.69 8.20
CA ASP A 46 4.83 -15.64 8.30
C ASP A 46 3.74 -15.18 9.28
N ASP A 47 4.09 -14.36 10.27
CA ASP A 47 3.13 -13.76 11.21
C ASP A 47 2.22 -12.71 10.55
N TYR A 48 2.63 -12.13 9.41
CA TYR A 48 1.91 -11.03 8.73
C TYR A 48 1.40 -11.41 7.33
N PHE A 49 2.04 -12.39 6.68
CA PHE A 49 1.79 -12.75 5.28
C PHE A 49 1.60 -14.27 5.13
N THR A 50 0.34 -14.70 5.00
CA THR A 50 0.00 -16.12 4.90
C THR A 50 0.66 -16.79 3.71
N GLY A 51 1.55 -17.75 3.99
CA GLY A 51 2.20 -18.56 2.96
C GLY A 51 3.27 -17.81 2.19
N VAL A 52 3.93 -16.85 2.82
CA VAL A 52 5.16 -16.22 2.32
C VAL A 52 6.20 -17.30 1.95
N THR A 53 6.89 -17.10 0.84
CA THR A 53 7.96 -18.00 0.41
C THR A 53 9.27 -17.26 0.12
N ASP A 54 9.19 -15.97 -0.23
CA ASP A 54 10.37 -15.17 -0.54
C ASP A 54 10.19 -13.68 -0.23
N PHE A 55 11.30 -12.95 -0.23
CA PHE A 55 11.32 -11.51 -0.07
C PHE A 55 12.53 -10.87 -0.76
N GLU A 56 12.38 -9.59 -1.12
CA GLU A 56 13.47 -8.74 -1.59
C GLU A 56 13.72 -7.62 -0.59
N ALA A 57 14.96 -7.44 -0.17
CA ALA A 57 15.34 -6.38 0.75
C ALA A 57 15.62 -5.08 0.00
N ASN A 58 14.98 -4.01 0.44
CA ASN A 58 15.27 -2.67 -0.04
C ASN A 58 16.46 -2.06 0.72
N LYS A 59 16.95 -0.94 0.21
CA LYS A 59 18.02 -0.19 0.85
C LYS A 59 17.57 0.31 2.23
N LEU A 60 18.39 0.06 3.24
CA LEU A 60 18.22 0.65 4.57
C LEU A 60 18.87 2.04 4.63
N GLU A 61 18.26 2.95 5.37
CA GLU A 61 18.73 4.33 5.47
C GLU A 61 18.28 5.01 6.77
N VAL A 62 18.84 6.19 7.04
CA VAL A 62 18.42 7.06 8.13
C VAL A 62 17.87 8.34 7.53
N ILE A 63 16.62 8.67 7.83
CA ILE A 63 15.91 9.84 7.29
C ILE A 63 15.49 10.71 8.46
N GLU A 64 16.05 11.91 8.56
CA GLU A 64 15.70 12.90 9.59
C GLU A 64 15.68 12.32 11.02
N GLY A 65 16.66 11.47 11.36
CA GLY A 65 16.79 10.84 12.67
C GLY A 65 15.99 9.55 12.88
N VAL A 66 15.22 9.12 11.88
CA VAL A 66 14.50 7.83 11.86
C VAL A 66 15.34 6.80 11.10
N GLU A 67 15.67 5.70 11.76
CA GLU A 67 16.45 4.61 11.20
C GLU A 67 15.51 3.54 10.62
N ILE A 68 15.58 3.28 9.31
CA ILE A 68 14.89 2.15 8.67
C ILE A 68 15.74 0.90 8.91
N LEU A 69 15.31 0.05 9.84
CA LEU A 69 16.01 -1.17 10.26
C LEU A 69 15.69 -2.37 9.37
N ARG A 70 14.48 -2.39 8.81
CA ARG A 70 14.03 -3.41 7.86
C ARG A 70 13.11 -2.76 6.83
N SER A 71 13.30 -3.14 5.58
CA SER A 71 12.44 -2.75 4.46
C SER A 71 12.48 -3.89 3.46
N VAL A 72 11.38 -4.61 3.32
CA VAL A 72 11.29 -5.76 2.40
C VAL A 72 10.02 -5.74 1.60
N ARG A 73 10.11 -6.19 0.34
CA ARG A 73 9.01 -6.61 -0.52
C ARG A 73 8.79 -8.11 -0.33
N VAL A 74 7.54 -8.52 -0.16
CA VAL A 74 7.18 -9.88 0.26
C VAL A 74 6.44 -10.59 -0.86
N TYR A 75 6.79 -11.86 -1.09
CA TYR A 75 6.25 -12.68 -2.17
C TYR A 75 5.76 -14.05 -1.69
N LYS A 76 4.76 -14.55 -2.41
CA LYS A 76 4.40 -15.97 -2.43
C LYS A 76 4.67 -16.50 -3.82
N ASN A 77 5.76 -17.23 -3.96
CA ASN A 77 6.42 -17.56 -5.21
C ASN A 77 6.73 -16.27 -5.99
N GLU A 78 5.93 -15.94 -7.00
CA GLU A 78 6.05 -14.71 -7.80
C GLU A 78 4.92 -13.71 -7.49
N ASP A 79 3.91 -14.10 -6.69
CA ASP A 79 2.77 -13.24 -6.37
C ASP A 79 3.17 -12.21 -5.29
N PRO A 80 2.97 -10.91 -5.54
CA PRO A 80 3.27 -9.87 -4.56
C PRO A 80 2.27 -9.90 -3.40
N LEU A 81 2.75 -9.93 -2.17
CA LEU A 81 1.91 -9.92 -0.97
C LEU A 81 1.87 -8.55 -0.28
N GLY A 82 2.94 -7.78 -0.37
CA GLY A 82 3.04 -6.48 0.31
C GLY A 82 4.45 -6.17 0.78
N TYR A 83 4.54 -5.29 1.78
CA TYR A 83 5.79 -4.77 2.32
C TYR A 83 5.83 -4.92 3.84
N LEU A 84 7.01 -5.15 4.40
CA LEU A 84 7.24 -5.07 5.85
C LEU A 84 8.31 -4.03 6.14
N TYR A 85 8.02 -3.14 7.08
CA TYR A 85 8.97 -2.14 7.56
C TYR A 85 9.21 -2.31 9.05
N GLU A 86 10.47 -2.10 9.46
CA GLU A 86 10.84 -1.83 10.85
C GLU A 86 11.61 -0.52 10.89
N ALA A 87 11.21 0.37 11.78
CA ALA A 87 11.87 1.66 11.95
C ALA A 87 12.08 1.99 13.42
N ASN A 88 13.13 2.74 13.71
CA ASN A 88 13.48 3.18 15.06
C ASN A 88 13.73 4.69 15.10
N ILE A 89 13.25 5.34 16.13
CA ILE A 89 13.61 6.72 16.49
C ILE A 89 14.13 6.74 17.92
N THR A 90 15.18 7.51 18.16
CA THR A 90 15.78 7.69 19.49
C THR A 90 15.77 9.17 19.86
N ASN A 91 15.30 9.48 21.06
CA ASN A 91 15.26 10.82 21.64
C ASN A 91 15.94 10.83 23.03
N ASP A 92 15.97 12.00 23.67
CA ASP A 92 16.57 12.18 25.01
C ASP A 92 15.86 11.36 26.12
N PHE A 93 14.67 10.82 25.85
CA PHE A 93 13.84 10.06 26.79
C PHE A 93 13.86 8.55 26.53
N GLY A 94 14.52 8.09 25.47
CA GLY A 94 14.69 6.70 25.08
C GLY A 94 14.35 6.46 23.61
N ASN A 95 13.97 5.24 23.24
CA ASN A 95 13.73 4.86 21.85
C ASN A 95 12.33 4.31 21.62
N MET A 96 11.88 4.41 20.37
CA MET A 96 10.63 3.87 19.88
C MET A 96 10.92 3.10 18.59
N LYS A 97 10.59 1.81 18.60
CA LYS A 97 10.75 0.91 17.46
C LYS A 97 9.41 0.35 17.06
N VAL A 98 9.05 0.55 15.80
CA VAL A 98 7.78 0.14 15.22
C VAL A 98 8.03 -0.88 14.12
N ARG A 99 7.14 -1.87 14.02
CA ARG A 99 7.02 -2.74 12.85
C ARG A 99 5.63 -2.57 12.25
N LEU A 100 5.56 -2.55 10.92
CA LEU A 100 4.29 -2.50 10.20
C LEU A 100 4.31 -3.38 8.95
N SER A 101 3.16 -3.96 8.65
CA SER A 101 2.87 -4.60 7.37
C SER A 101 1.97 -3.73 6.52
N VAL A 102 2.26 -3.69 5.22
CA VAL A 102 1.58 -2.86 4.23
C VAL A 102 1.19 -3.76 3.07
N ASP A 103 -0.03 -3.64 2.56
CA ASP A 103 -0.44 -4.41 1.38
C ASP A 103 0.17 -3.85 0.09
N VAL A 104 -0.10 -4.52 -1.03
CA VAL A 104 0.38 -4.08 -2.35
C VAL A 104 -0.21 -2.73 -2.80
N LYS A 105 -1.27 -2.23 -2.14
CA LYS A 105 -1.93 -0.94 -2.41
C LYS A 105 -1.45 0.17 -1.48
N ASP A 106 -0.33 -0.04 -0.79
CA ASP A 106 0.26 0.88 0.17
C ASP A 106 -0.60 1.08 1.45
N VAL A 107 -1.55 0.19 1.77
CA VAL A 107 -2.40 0.31 2.97
C VAL A 107 -1.82 -0.48 4.14
N ILE A 108 -1.67 0.17 5.30
CA ILE A 108 -1.15 -0.45 6.53
C ILE A 108 -2.16 -1.49 7.05
N GLN A 109 -1.78 -2.76 7.04
CA GLN A 109 -2.62 -3.86 7.53
C GLN A 109 -2.43 -4.10 9.03
N SER A 110 -1.21 -3.94 9.51
CA SER A 110 -0.88 -4.06 10.93
C SER A 110 0.28 -3.16 11.30
N ILE A 111 0.33 -2.76 12.57
CA ILE A 111 1.41 -1.96 13.13
C ILE A 111 1.52 -2.25 14.64
N GLU A 112 2.75 -2.38 15.14
CA GLU A 112 3.01 -2.65 16.55
C GLU A 112 4.31 -2.01 17.03
N PHE A 113 4.42 -1.81 18.35
CA PHE A 113 5.68 -1.46 18.98
C PHE A 113 6.49 -2.72 19.26
N LEU A 114 7.69 -2.79 18.68
CA LEU A 114 8.72 -3.72 19.14
C LEU A 114 9.38 -3.21 20.43
N GLU A 115 9.57 -1.90 20.52
CA GLU A 115 10.10 -1.22 21.71
C GLU A 115 9.39 0.13 21.87
N LEU A 116 8.96 0.44 23.10
CA LEU A 116 8.41 1.75 23.46
C LEU A 116 9.02 2.18 24.80
N ASN A 117 10.28 2.60 24.75
CA ASN A 117 11.04 3.05 25.89
C ASN A 117 10.95 4.57 25.99
N GLN A 118 9.79 5.08 26.41
CA GLN A 118 9.56 6.51 26.59
C GLN A 118 9.17 6.80 28.05
N THR A 119 9.52 7.97 28.55
CA THR A 119 9.28 8.33 29.97
C THR A 119 7.84 8.77 30.26
N MET A 120 7.08 9.24 29.24
CA MET A 120 5.72 9.76 29.40
C MET A 120 4.82 9.46 28.19
N TYR A 121 3.50 9.54 28.39
CA TYR A 121 2.46 9.43 27.36
C TYR A 121 2.36 8.08 26.63
N LEU A 122 2.83 6.99 27.26
CA LEU A 122 2.79 5.64 26.69
C LEU A 122 1.38 5.24 26.23
N PRO A 123 0.32 5.32 27.06
CA PRO A 123 -1.02 4.87 26.64
C PRO A 123 -1.59 5.68 25.47
N GLN A 124 -1.32 6.99 25.43
CA GLN A 124 -1.77 7.87 24.35
C GLN A 124 -1.03 7.58 23.05
N THR A 125 0.26 7.26 23.15
CA THR A 125 1.10 6.89 21.99
C THR A 125 0.67 5.53 21.43
N THR A 126 0.40 4.54 22.29
CA THR A 126 -0.19 3.25 21.89
C THR A 126 -1.52 3.44 21.18
N LYS A 127 -2.42 4.24 21.75
CA LYS A 127 -3.72 4.52 21.12
C LYS A 127 -3.58 5.25 19.78
N MET A 128 -2.58 6.12 19.64
CA MET A 128 -2.30 6.80 18.37
C MET A 128 -1.79 5.82 17.31
N LEU A 129 -0.95 4.86 17.68
CA LEU A 129 -0.44 3.83 16.76
C LEU A 129 -1.57 3.09 16.04
N GLU A 130 -2.61 2.71 16.79
CA GLU A 130 -3.79 2.00 16.27
C GLU A 130 -4.54 2.81 15.19
N THR A 131 -4.44 4.14 15.20
CA THR A 131 -5.12 5.00 14.22
C THR A 131 -4.49 4.95 12.81
N TYR A 132 -3.27 4.44 12.69
CA TYR A 132 -2.60 4.27 11.39
C TYR A 132 -3.04 3.00 10.65
N VAL A 133 -3.67 2.03 11.34
CA VAL A 133 -4.19 0.82 10.70
C VAL A 133 -5.28 1.20 9.69
N LEU A 134 -5.24 0.59 8.49
CA LEU A 134 -6.08 0.91 7.33
C LEU A 134 -5.87 2.31 6.74
N SER A 135 -4.83 3.03 7.14
CA SER A 135 -4.41 4.26 6.45
C SER A 135 -3.41 3.94 5.34
N LYS A 136 -3.37 4.80 4.32
CA LYS A 136 -2.38 4.71 3.25
C LYS A 136 -1.03 5.19 3.79
N LEU A 137 -0.01 4.33 3.71
CA LEU A 137 1.37 4.70 3.97
C LEU A 137 1.89 5.54 2.81
N SER A 138 2.28 6.77 3.09
CA SER A 138 2.85 7.70 2.11
C SER A 138 3.51 8.86 2.84
N THR A 139 4.22 9.71 2.11
CA THR A 139 4.80 10.96 2.62
C THR A 139 3.74 11.86 3.26
N ASP A 140 2.50 11.84 2.77
CA ASP A 140 1.37 12.65 3.25
C ASP A 140 0.51 11.91 4.30
N ILE A 141 1.04 10.89 4.96
CA ILE A 141 0.32 10.17 6.02
C ILE A 141 -0.15 11.15 7.12
N PHE A 142 -1.35 10.89 7.64
CA PHE A 142 -1.99 11.76 8.63
C PHE A 142 -1.10 12.02 9.86
N ASP A 143 -0.98 13.29 10.23
CA ASP A 143 -0.32 13.73 11.46
C ASP A 143 -1.23 13.51 12.69
N GLY A 144 -1.07 12.38 13.38
CA GLY A 144 -1.81 12.06 14.61
C GLY A 144 -1.34 12.82 15.85
N ALA A 145 -0.27 13.60 15.73
CA ALA A 145 0.25 14.48 16.76
C ALA A 145 -0.17 15.95 16.57
N ALA A 146 -0.95 16.27 15.52
CA ALA A 146 -1.43 17.63 15.28
C ALA A 146 -2.05 18.28 16.53
N GLY A 147 -1.48 19.40 16.96
CA GLY A 147 -1.91 20.15 18.15
C GLY A 147 -1.50 19.53 19.50
N ALA A 148 -0.69 18.47 19.51
CA ALA A 148 -0.17 17.85 20.72
C ALA A 148 1.18 18.49 21.14
N THR A 149 1.39 18.65 22.44
CA THR A 149 2.68 19.04 23.03
C THR A 149 3.49 17.84 23.54
N SER A 150 3.11 16.62 23.13
CA SER A 150 3.71 15.37 23.60
C SER A 150 4.82 14.92 22.67
N ILE A 151 6.05 14.82 23.19
CA ILE A 151 7.25 14.39 22.44
C ILE A 151 7.05 12.98 21.86
N SER A 152 6.59 12.02 22.67
CA SER A 152 6.33 10.65 22.21
C SER A 152 5.30 10.57 21.07
N LYS A 153 4.26 11.41 21.08
CA LYS A 153 3.30 11.47 19.96
C LYS A 153 3.93 12.08 18.71
N ASN A 154 4.67 13.18 18.88
CA ASN A 154 5.35 13.85 17.78
C ASN A 154 6.37 12.92 17.11
N ASP A 155 7.13 12.17 17.91
CA ASP A 155 8.11 11.20 17.42
C ASP A 155 7.46 10.04 16.68
N LEU A 156 6.32 9.54 17.16
CA LEU A 156 5.56 8.53 16.42
C LEU A 156 5.08 9.09 15.08
N SER A 157 4.52 10.31 15.06
CA SER A 157 4.07 10.93 13.81
C SER A 157 5.22 11.11 12.82
N HIS A 158 6.36 11.61 13.31
CA HIS A 158 7.57 11.81 12.53
C HIS A 158 8.11 10.50 11.98
N LEU A 159 8.18 9.45 12.82
CA LEU A 159 8.56 8.10 12.42
C LEU A 159 7.67 7.60 11.28
N MET A 160 6.35 7.73 11.41
CA MET A 160 5.41 7.28 10.39
C MET A 160 5.56 8.04 9.07
N SER A 161 5.76 9.37 9.13
CA SER A 161 6.02 10.18 7.93
C SER A 161 7.33 9.80 7.25
N MET A 162 8.40 9.52 8.00
CA MET A 162 9.69 9.11 7.41
C MET A 162 9.63 7.70 6.81
N VAL A 163 8.89 6.78 7.43
CA VAL A 163 8.61 5.46 6.84
C VAL A 163 7.79 5.62 5.56
N GLY A 164 6.79 6.51 5.55
CA GLY A 164 6.00 6.84 4.37
C GLY A 164 6.84 7.39 3.22
N LEU A 165 7.75 8.31 3.51
CA LEU A 165 8.71 8.85 2.53
C LEU A 165 9.66 7.78 2.00
N HIS A 166 10.16 6.89 2.86
CA HIS A 166 10.98 5.76 2.44
C HIS A 166 10.19 4.80 1.52
N HIS A 167 8.94 4.52 1.89
CA HIS A 167 8.05 3.66 1.13
C HIS A 167 7.74 4.24 -0.26
N ASP A 168 7.52 5.55 -0.39
CA ASP A 168 7.28 6.21 -1.67
C ASP A 168 8.52 6.19 -2.60
N ARG A 169 9.73 6.10 -2.03
CA ARG A 169 10.99 6.00 -2.79
C ARG A 169 11.40 4.57 -3.12
N THR A 170 10.69 3.58 -2.57
CA THR A 170 10.96 2.16 -2.78
C THR A 170 10.27 1.69 -4.06
N ASP A 171 10.92 0.78 -4.80
CA ASP A 171 10.34 0.16 -5.98
C ASP A 171 9.02 -0.51 -5.63
N LYS A 172 7.93 -0.04 -6.23
CA LYS A 172 6.59 -0.57 -5.99
C LYS A 172 6.38 -1.86 -6.78
N PHE A 173 5.52 -2.73 -6.27
CA PHE A 173 4.96 -3.79 -7.09
C PHE A 173 4.25 -3.19 -8.30
N GLU A 174 4.49 -3.75 -9.47
CA GLU A 174 3.60 -3.53 -10.60
C GLU A 174 2.27 -4.20 -10.26
N ILE A 175 1.35 -3.41 -9.74
CA ILE A 175 -0.03 -3.85 -9.58
C ILE A 175 -0.56 -4.02 -10.99
N GLN A 176 -0.65 -5.27 -11.47
CA GLN A 176 -1.53 -5.54 -12.61
C GLN A 176 -2.90 -4.98 -12.22
N ALA A 177 -3.41 -4.06 -13.03
CA ALA A 177 -4.71 -3.44 -12.80
C ALA A 177 -5.76 -4.54 -12.46
N PRO A 178 -6.74 -4.26 -11.60
CA PRO A 178 -7.62 -5.28 -11.00
C PRO A 178 -8.58 -5.94 -12.01
N TYR A 179 -8.34 -5.80 -13.32
CA TYR A 179 -9.23 -6.23 -14.37
C TYR A 179 -9.03 -7.68 -14.77
N LYS A 180 -8.06 -8.38 -14.19
CA LYS A 180 -7.90 -9.84 -14.33
C LYS A 180 -9.21 -10.59 -14.04
N ASP A 181 -9.96 -10.17 -13.02
CA ASP A 181 -11.25 -10.76 -12.68
C ASP A 181 -12.33 -10.53 -13.76
N PHE A 182 -12.14 -9.58 -14.67
CA PHE A 182 -13.08 -9.21 -15.73
C PHE A 182 -12.65 -9.67 -17.13
N TYR A 183 -11.34 -9.62 -17.42
CA TYR A 183 -10.77 -9.87 -18.75
C TYR A 183 -9.83 -11.08 -18.81
N GLY A 184 -9.58 -11.75 -17.67
CA GLY A 184 -8.66 -12.89 -17.58
C GLY A 184 -7.20 -12.47 -17.35
N ASP A 185 -6.32 -13.45 -17.16
CA ASP A 185 -4.92 -13.26 -16.76
C ASP A 185 -4.05 -12.58 -17.82
N ASP A 186 -4.48 -12.64 -19.08
CA ASP A 186 -3.65 -12.32 -20.24
C ASP A 186 -4.02 -10.96 -20.85
N TYR A 187 -4.82 -10.15 -20.15
CA TYR A 187 -5.29 -8.88 -20.68
C TYR A 187 -4.15 -7.87 -20.85
N VAL A 188 -4.23 -7.06 -21.90
CA VAL A 188 -3.23 -6.03 -22.22
C VAL A 188 -3.89 -4.67 -22.28
N ILE A 189 -3.35 -3.71 -21.53
CA ILE A 189 -3.73 -2.29 -21.63
C ILE A 189 -2.96 -1.71 -22.82
N SER A 190 -3.66 -1.46 -23.92
CA SER A 190 -3.08 -0.94 -25.16
C SER A 190 -2.96 0.58 -25.18
N ASN A 191 -3.79 1.27 -24.41
CA ASN A 191 -3.80 2.72 -24.30
C ASN A 191 -4.32 3.17 -22.94
N THR A 192 -3.79 4.28 -22.44
CA THR A 192 -4.28 4.96 -21.24
C THR A 192 -4.42 6.44 -21.54
N GLU A 193 -5.60 6.99 -21.25
CA GLU A 193 -5.92 8.40 -21.38
C GLU A 193 -6.46 8.94 -20.06
N GLU A 194 -6.11 10.17 -19.72
CA GLU A 194 -6.71 10.89 -18.61
C GLU A 194 -7.48 12.11 -19.13
N LEU A 195 -8.72 12.25 -18.68
CA LEU A 195 -9.59 13.36 -19.05
C LEU A 195 -10.33 13.89 -17.82
N SER A 196 -10.80 15.13 -17.94
CA SER A 196 -11.61 15.78 -16.91
C SER A 196 -12.94 16.21 -17.51
N ASN A 197 -14.04 15.76 -16.92
CA ASN A 197 -15.38 16.07 -17.39
C ASN A 197 -16.32 16.28 -16.21
N SER A 198 -17.11 17.35 -16.23
CA SER A 198 -18.17 17.62 -15.23
C SER A 198 -17.69 17.54 -13.77
N GLY A 199 -16.47 18.05 -13.50
CA GLY A 199 -15.85 18.05 -12.17
C GLY A 199 -15.32 16.68 -11.70
N ALA A 200 -15.27 15.68 -12.58
CA ALA A 200 -14.67 14.38 -12.33
C ALA A 200 -13.35 14.21 -13.07
N THR A 201 -12.42 13.49 -12.46
CA THR A 201 -11.21 12.97 -13.11
C THR A 201 -11.48 11.56 -13.60
N ILE A 202 -11.16 11.28 -14.86
CA ILE A 202 -11.49 10.01 -15.52
C ILE A 202 -10.21 9.48 -16.17
N LYS A 203 -9.79 8.29 -15.76
CA LYS A 203 -8.77 7.49 -16.44
C LYS A 203 -9.47 6.45 -17.30
N VAL A 204 -9.16 6.43 -18.58
CA VAL A 204 -9.68 5.50 -19.59
C VAL A 204 -8.55 4.55 -20.00
N GLU A 205 -8.76 3.26 -19.82
CA GLU A 205 -7.80 2.22 -20.20
C GLU A 205 -8.42 1.30 -21.25
N THR A 206 -7.85 1.29 -22.46
CA THR A 206 -8.29 0.42 -23.55
C THR A 206 -7.66 -0.96 -23.41
N ILE A 207 -8.49 -1.98 -23.26
CA ILE A 207 -8.06 -3.38 -23.13
C ILE A 207 -8.09 -4.03 -24.51
N GLU A 208 -6.91 -4.42 -25.01
CA GLU A 208 -6.71 -4.85 -26.40
C GLU A 208 -7.69 -5.98 -26.79
N GLY A 209 -8.60 -5.67 -27.72
CA GLY A 209 -9.57 -6.63 -28.23
C GLY A 209 -10.66 -7.08 -27.24
N LEU A 210 -10.68 -6.58 -26.00
CA LEU A 210 -11.59 -7.03 -24.95
C LEU A 210 -12.57 -5.95 -24.48
N GLY A 211 -12.17 -4.69 -24.48
CA GLY A 211 -13.05 -3.58 -24.14
C GLY A 211 -12.34 -2.37 -23.56
N VAL A 212 -12.97 -1.71 -22.58
CA VAL A 212 -12.46 -0.47 -21.98
C VAL A 212 -12.76 -0.43 -20.49
N VAL A 213 -11.88 0.20 -19.72
CA VAL A 213 -12.12 0.48 -18.30
C VAL A 213 -12.09 1.96 -18.03
N TYR A 214 -13.11 2.42 -17.31
CA TYR A 214 -13.20 3.78 -16.79
C TYR A 214 -12.96 3.75 -15.29
N THR A 215 -11.89 4.40 -14.83
CA THR A 215 -11.72 4.77 -13.42
C THR A 215 -12.08 6.23 -13.27
N ILE A 216 -13.22 6.51 -12.66
CA ILE A 216 -13.74 7.86 -12.46
C ILE A 216 -13.70 8.21 -10.97
N THR A 217 -13.18 9.39 -10.64
CA THR A 217 -13.17 9.96 -9.29
C THR A 217 -13.94 11.28 -9.31
N LYS A 218 -14.95 11.41 -8.44
CA LYS A 218 -15.74 12.63 -8.30
C LYS A 218 -16.00 12.95 -6.82
N SER A 219 -16.00 14.24 -6.49
CA SER A 219 -16.40 14.75 -5.17
C SER A 219 -17.87 15.14 -5.17
N GLY A 220 -18.54 14.92 -4.03
CA GLY A 220 -19.92 15.34 -3.81
C GLY A 220 -20.20 15.61 -2.34
N ILE A 221 -21.40 16.14 -2.06
CA ILE A 221 -21.84 16.56 -0.73
C ILE A 221 -21.86 15.36 0.23
N TYR A 222 -21.04 15.44 1.29
CA TYR A 222 -20.87 14.35 2.26
C TYR A 222 -22.17 13.99 3.01
N GLN A 223 -22.91 15.00 3.47
CA GLN A 223 -24.19 14.88 4.18
C GLN A 223 -25.08 16.08 3.85
N THR A 224 -26.40 15.90 3.87
CA THR A 224 -27.41 16.89 3.42
C THR A 224 -27.26 18.29 4.04
N ASP A 225 -26.76 18.37 5.29
CA ASP A 225 -26.59 19.64 6.01
C ASP A 225 -25.12 20.09 6.10
N SER A 226 -24.22 19.51 5.31
CA SER A 226 -22.79 19.80 5.32
C SER A 226 -22.34 20.46 4.03
N THR A 227 -21.44 21.44 4.14
CA THR A 227 -20.70 22.00 2.99
C THR A 227 -19.44 21.19 2.65
N GLN A 228 -19.14 20.15 3.42
CA GLN A 228 -17.98 19.30 3.17
C GLN A 228 -18.26 18.37 2.00
N GLU A 229 -17.39 18.42 1.00
CA GLU A 229 -17.37 17.45 -0.08
C GLU A 229 -16.36 16.34 0.20
N LYS A 230 -16.70 15.12 -0.23
CA LYS A 230 -15.85 13.95 -0.15
C LYS A 230 -15.91 13.19 -1.47
N SER A 231 -14.81 12.54 -1.82
CA SER A 231 -14.67 11.83 -3.10
C SER A 231 -15.08 10.37 -3.01
N ILE A 232 -15.61 9.88 -4.13
CA ILE A 232 -15.79 8.48 -4.43
C ILE A 232 -15.00 8.18 -5.71
N THR A 233 -14.34 7.03 -5.75
CA THR A 233 -13.79 6.47 -6.99
C THR A 233 -14.59 5.23 -7.38
N LEU A 234 -15.00 5.17 -8.65
CA LEU A 234 -15.73 4.08 -9.25
C LEU A 234 -14.94 3.56 -10.45
N VAL A 235 -14.85 2.24 -10.57
CA VAL A 235 -14.25 1.56 -11.73
C VAL A 235 -15.36 0.84 -12.47
N LEU A 236 -15.50 1.10 -13.77
CA LEU A 236 -16.44 0.45 -14.67
C LEU A 236 -15.67 -0.24 -15.80
N ALA A 237 -15.73 -1.56 -15.86
CA ALA A 237 -15.18 -2.35 -16.95
C ALA A 237 -16.28 -2.70 -17.95
N LEU A 238 -16.08 -2.38 -19.22
CA LEU A 238 -17.01 -2.63 -20.32
C LEU A 238 -16.41 -3.61 -21.32
N ASN A 239 -17.19 -4.57 -21.80
CA ASN A 239 -16.80 -5.33 -22.98
C ASN A 239 -16.96 -4.52 -24.27
N ASN A 240 -16.57 -5.10 -25.42
CA ASN A 240 -16.73 -4.48 -26.74
C ASN A 240 -18.19 -4.19 -27.16
N ASP A 241 -19.18 -4.75 -26.47
CA ASP A 241 -20.61 -4.52 -26.71
C ASP A 241 -21.19 -3.45 -25.77
N ASN A 242 -20.33 -2.70 -25.08
CA ASN A 242 -20.68 -1.68 -24.08
C ASN A 242 -21.46 -2.21 -22.88
N LYS A 243 -21.41 -3.53 -22.65
CA LYS A 243 -21.97 -4.16 -21.45
C LYS A 243 -21.00 -4.00 -20.29
N ILE A 244 -21.51 -3.55 -19.15
CA ILE A 244 -20.77 -3.43 -17.91
C ILE A 244 -20.50 -4.83 -17.35
N ILE A 245 -19.27 -5.31 -17.48
CA ILE A 245 -18.85 -6.64 -17.01
C ILE A 245 -18.22 -6.59 -15.61
N GLY A 246 -17.77 -5.42 -15.18
CA GLY A 246 -17.17 -5.21 -13.87
C GLY A 246 -17.51 -3.86 -13.28
N VAL A 247 -17.83 -3.84 -11.99
CA VAL A 247 -18.00 -2.61 -11.21
C VAL A 247 -17.18 -2.78 -9.93
N LEU A 248 -16.28 -1.83 -9.66
CA LEU A 248 -15.57 -1.78 -8.38
C LEU A 248 -15.76 -0.42 -7.74
N LEU A 249 -15.96 -0.45 -6.42
CA LEU A 249 -15.96 0.72 -5.56
C LEU A 249 -14.82 0.51 -4.56
N PRO A 250 -13.57 0.85 -4.92
CA PRO A 250 -12.41 0.53 -4.10
C PRO A 250 -12.54 1.18 -2.72
N ALA A 251 -12.58 0.37 -1.66
CA ALA A 251 -12.81 0.82 -0.29
C ALA A 251 -11.80 1.86 0.16
N GLU A 252 -10.57 1.72 -0.31
CA GLU A 252 -9.43 2.59 -0.06
C GLU A 252 -9.55 3.96 -0.75
N LEU A 253 -10.32 4.05 -1.84
CA LEU A 253 -10.60 5.29 -2.56
C LEU A 253 -12.03 5.82 -2.29
N TYR A 254 -12.75 5.20 -1.36
CA TYR A 254 -14.06 5.63 -0.92
C TYR A 254 -13.92 6.54 0.31
N ASN A 255 -13.79 7.85 0.05
CA ASN A 255 -13.61 8.87 1.09
C ASN A 255 -14.93 9.45 1.62
N HIS A 256 -16.06 8.87 1.21
CA HIS A 256 -17.42 9.31 1.57
C HIS A 256 -17.94 8.59 2.84
N THR A 257 -19.26 8.42 2.95
CA THR A 257 -19.96 7.85 4.11
C THR A 257 -19.67 6.36 4.33
N LYS A 258 -18.94 6.03 5.41
CA LYS A 258 -18.48 4.65 5.73
C LYS A 258 -19.57 3.77 6.39
N GLY A 259 -19.23 2.50 6.66
CA GLY A 259 -20.10 1.55 7.38
C GLY A 259 -21.25 1.02 6.50
N GLY A 260 -22.44 0.83 7.08
CA GLY A 260 -23.61 0.31 6.34
C GLY A 260 -24.02 1.17 5.12
N PHE A 261 -23.70 2.47 5.13
CA PHE A 261 -23.91 3.34 3.96
C PHE A 261 -22.97 2.99 2.80
N MET A 262 -21.72 2.64 3.09
CA MET A 262 -20.78 2.16 2.06
C MET A 262 -21.24 0.81 1.51
N THR A 263 -21.71 -0.11 2.35
CA THR A 263 -22.31 -1.38 1.89
C THR A 263 -23.47 -1.12 0.93
N SER A 264 -24.38 -0.21 1.30
CA SER A 264 -25.53 0.18 0.48
C SER A 264 -25.16 0.88 -0.83
N ALA A 265 -24.07 1.66 -0.83
CA ALA A 265 -23.52 2.31 -2.03
C ALA A 265 -22.82 1.29 -2.94
N MET A 266 -22.14 0.31 -2.36
CA MET A 266 -21.47 -0.76 -3.10
C MET A 266 -22.49 -1.71 -3.74
N GLU A 267 -23.55 -2.09 -3.02
CA GLU A 267 -24.69 -2.84 -3.58
C GLU A 267 -25.35 -2.09 -4.74
N PHE A 268 -25.50 -0.76 -4.62
CA PHE A 268 -26.03 0.07 -5.69
C PHE A 268 -25.09 0.14 -6.89
N ALA A 269 -23.79 0.35 -6.69
CA ALA A 269 -22.82 0.30 -7.78
C ALA A 269 -22.86 -1.06 -8.51
N GLN A 270 -22.98 -2.16 -7.76
CA GLN A 270 -23.10 -3.50 -8.33
C GLN A 270 -24.40 -3.71 -9.13
N SER A 271 -25.46 -2.92 -8.92
CA SER A 271 -26.69 -3.09 -9.72
C SER A 271 -26.52 -2.66 -11.18
N PHE A 272 -25.44 -1.92 -11.51
CA PHE A 272 -25.08 -1.62 -12.91
C PHE A 272 -24.39 -2.79 -13.61
N LYS A 273 -23.90 -3.80 -12.88
CA LYS A 273 -23.29 -4.97 -13.49
C LYS A 273 -24.30 -5.68 -14.40
N ASP A 274 -23.81 -6.16 -15.53
CA ASP A 274 -24.57 -6.79 -16.60
C ASP A 274 -25.53 -5.89 -17.38
N MET A 275 -25.64 -4.60 -17.04
CA MET A 275 -26.36 -3.62 -17.84
C MET A 275 -25.52 -3.15 -19.04
N SER A 276 -26.18 -2.74 -20.13
CA SER A 276 -25.54 -1.93 -21.16
C SER A 276 -25.31 -0.53 -20.62
N LEU A 277 -24.09 0.01 -20.77
CA LEU A 277 -23.80 1.39 -20.39
C LEU A 277 -24.71 2.38 -21.13
N LEU A 278 -25.09 2.07 -22.36
CA LEU A 278 -25.95 2.93 -23.19
C LEU A 278 -27.40 2.98 -22.70
N ASP A 279 -27.83 2.00 -21.90
CA ASP A 279 -29.19 1.90 -21.37
C ASP A 279 -29.32 2.51 -19.96
N VAL A 280 -28.22 3.01 -19.37
CA VAL A 280 -28.27 3.68 -18.07
C VAL A 280 -29.00 5.02 -18.22
N THR A 281 -30.07 5.19 -17.45
CA THR A 281 -30.89 6.41 -17.42
C THR A 281 -30.82 7.06 -16.05
N ASP A 282 -30.94 8.39 -16.00
CA ASP A 282 -31.10 9.15 -14.75
C ASP A 282 -32.41 8.77 -14.04
N GLY A 283 -32.29 8.01 -12.96
CA GLY A 283 -33.36 7.59 -12.06
C GLY A 283 -33.75 8.63 -11.01
N ASN A 284 -33.03 9.75 -10.89
CA ASN A 284 -33.33 10.83 -9.95
C ASN A 284 -34.24 11.92 -10.54
N ALA A 285 -34.68 11.78 -11.79
CA ALA A 285 -35.72 12.61 -12.39
C ALA A 285 -37.07 12.39 -11.68
N GLY A 286 -37.27 13.04 -10.52
CA GLY A 286 -38.57 13.14 -9.84
C GLY A 286 -38.76 12.31 -8.56
N ALA A 287 -37.72 11.69 -7.99
CA ALA A 287 -37.85 10.90 -6.76
C ALA A 287 -37.67 11.75 -5.49
N THR A 288 -38.77 12.17 -4.86
CA THR A 288 -38.77 12.68 -3.47
C THR A 288 -39.20 11.58 -2.51
N GLY A 289 -38.27 11.00 -1.77
CA GLY A 289 -38.59 10.15 -0.61
C GLY A 289 -37.73 8.90 -0.49
N ASP A 290 -36.69 8.98 0.35
CA ASP A 290 -36.49 8.09 1.52
C ASP A 290 -35.05 8.22 2.05
N VAL A 291 -34.90 8.03 3.37
CA VAL A 291 -33.65 8.19 4.14
C VAL A 291 -32.74 6.96 3.92
N VAL A 292 -32.23 6.81 2.71
CA VAL A 292 -31.18 5.85 2.31
C VAL A 292 -29.89 6.64 1.98
N ALA A 293 -28.77 5.99 1.63
CA ALA A 293 -27.49 6.63 1.25
C ALA A 293 -27.60 7.52 -0.03
N HIS A 294 -28.49 8.51 -0.03
CA HIS A 294 -28.93 9.25 -1.20
C HIS A 294 -27.75 9.95 -1.88
N ASN A 295 -26.88 10.61 -1.12
CA ASN A 295 -25.75 11.35 -1.68
C ASN A 295 -24.72 10.44 -2.36
N SER A 296 -24.34 9.31 -1.75
CA SER A 296 -23.39 8.37 -2.37
C SER A 296 -23.98 7.72 -3.63
N ARG A 297 -25.25 7.32 -3.59
CA ARG A 297 -25.93 6.70 -4.73
C ARG A 297 -26.09 7.68 -5.88
N THR A 298 -26.55 8.90 -5.58
CA THR A 298 -26.66 10.00 -6.56
C THR A 298 -25.31 10.29 -7.20
N LEU A 299 -24.25 10.34 -6.39
CA LEU A 299 -22.89 10.58 -6.90
C LEU A 299 -22.40 9.44 -7.80
N ILE A 300 -22.65 8.18 -7.41
CA ILE A 300 -22.29 7.00 -8.23
C ILE A 300 -23.07 7.02 -9.56
N GLU A 301 -24.36 7.32 -9.53
CA GLU A 301 -25.20 7.40 -10.73
C GLU A 301 -24.74 8.52 -11.67
N ASP A 302 -24.48 9.72 -11.14
CA ASP A 302 -23.90 10.83 -11.89
C ASP A 302 -22.54 10.46 -12.51
N MET A 303 -21.68 9.74 -11.78
CA MET A 303 -20.42 9.22 -12.31
C MET A 303 -20.63 8.24 -13.48
N VAL A 304 -21.63 7.34 -13.40
CA VAL A 304 -21.94 6.41 -14.51
C VAL A 304 -22.47 7.17 -15.73
N LEU A 305 -23.31 8.19 -15.53
CA LEU A 305 -23.83 9.04 -16.62
C LEU A 305 -22.71 9.88 -17.27
N ILE A 306 -21.75 10.37 -16.49
CA ILE A 306 -20.56 11.05 -17.03
C ILE A 306 -19.74 10.07 -17.88
N VAL A 307 -19.52 8.84 -17.40
CA VAL A 307 -18.81 7.81 -18.16
C VAL A 307 -19.57 7.48 -19.46
N GLN A 308 -20.90 7.35 -19.42
CA GLN A 308 -21.74 7.17 -20.60
C GLN A 308 -21.55 8.33 -21.60
N GLY A 309 -21.60 9.58 -21.13
CA GLY A 309 -21.43 10.76 -21.98
C GLY A 309 -20.05 10.83 -22.65
N VAL A 310 -18.98 10.50 -21.93
CA VAL A 310 -17.61 10.43 -22.45
C VAL A 310 -17.42 9.26 -23.41
N HIS A 311 -18.10 8.14 -23.17
CA HIS A 311 -17.98 6.95 -24.00
C HIS A 311 -18.63 7.10 -25.38
N ILE A 312 -19.68 7.92 -25.48
CA ILE A 312 -20.43 8.14 -26.73
C ILE A 312 -19.87 9.32 -27.56
N SER A 313 -19.10 10.22 -26.93
CA SER A 313 -18.52 11.42 -27.58
C SER A 313 -17.29 11.09 -28.43
#